data_AF-A0A183HX97-F1
#
_entry.id   AF-A0A183HX97-F1
#
_cell.length_a   1.000
_cell.length_b   1.000
_cell.length_c   1.000
_cell.angle_alpha   90.00
_cell.angle_beta   90.00
_cell.angle_gamma   90.00
#
_symmetry.space_group_name_H-M   'P 1'
#
loop_
_entity.id
_entity.type
_entity.pdbx_description
1 polymer ?
#
loop_
_entity_poly.entity_id
_entity_poly.type
_entity_poly.pdbx_seq_one_letter_code
_entity_poly.pdbx_strand_id
1 'polypeptide(L)'
;MAAVSFANIKCAGSHVGVSIGEDGPSQMGLEDIALFRTIPGSIVFYPSDAVAAERATELAANTRGIAFIRTGRPACPVIYSNDEKFEIGKGKVDKSYLYF
;
A
#
# COMPACT_ATOMS: atom_id res chain seq x y z
N MET A 1 16.08 -13.68 2.87
CA MET A 1 17.29 -13.34 2.09
C MET A 1 17.24 -11.97 1.44
N ALA A 2 16.14 -11.54 0.80
CA ALA A 2 16.08 -10.28 0.04
C ALA A 2 16.70 -9.05 0.74
N ALA A 3 16.34 -8.79 2.00
CA ALA A 3 16.87 -7.66 2.76
C ALA A 3 18.38 -7.78 3.04
N VAL A 4 18.82 -8.97 3.46
CA VAL A 4 20.24 -9.29 3.73
C VAL A 4 21.09 -9.17 2.47
N SER A 5 20.53 -9.56 1.31
CA SER A 5 21.20 -9.48 0.01
C SER A 5 21.07 -8.11 -0.66
N PHE A 6 20.48 -7.11 0.00
CA PHE A 6 20.22 -5.77 -0.55
C PHE A 6 19.47 -5.80 -1.89
N ALA A 7 18.54 -6.75 -2.05
CA ALA A 7 17.79 -6.93 -3.28
C ALA A 7 16.80 -5.76 -3.52
N ASN A 8 16.61 -5.40 -4.79
CA ASN A 8 15.60 -4.43 -5.19
C ASN A 8 14.34 -5.17 -5.65
N ILE A 9 13.38 -5.38 -4.74
CA ILE A 9 12.18 -6.19 -4.99
C ILE A 9 10.93 -5.37 -4.70
N LYS A 10 9.92 -5.51 -5.56
CA LYS A 10 8.59 -4.89 -5.41
C LYS A 10 7.56 -6.00 -5.22
N CYS A 11 6.87 -5.97 -4.10
CA CYS A 11 5.82 -6.91 -3.75
C CYS A 11 4.48 -6.17 -3.75
N ALA A 12 3.46 -6.76 -4.35
CA ALA A 12 2.08 -6.30 -4.23
C ALA A 12 1.26 -7.38 -3.53
N GLY A 13 0.71 -7.06 -2.36
CA GLY A 13 -0.20 -7.92 -1.63
C GLY A 13 -1.63 -7.44 -1.82
N SER A 14 -2.52 -8.34 -2.24
CA SER A 14 -3.95 -8.06 -2.35
C SER A 14 -4.72 -8.68 -1.19
N HIS A 15 -6.03 -8.47 -1.15
CA HIS A 15 -6.92 -9.13 -0.18
C HIS A 15 -6.56 -8.83 1.28
N VAL A 16 -6.31 -7.55 1.55
CA VAL A 16 -5.84 -7.11 2.86
C VAL A 16 -6.99 -6.87 3.83
N GLY A 17 -6.73 -7.14 5.11
CA GLY A 17 -7.72 -6.93 6.17
C GLY A 17 -8.92 -7.88 6.10
N VAL A 18 -9.93 -7.57 6.90
CA VAL A 18 -11.20 -8.32 6.95
C VAL A 18 -12.11 -8.05 5.75
N SER A 19 -11.79 -7.03 4.95
CA SER A 19 -12.61 -6.52 3.86
C SER A 19 -12.77 -7.48 2.67
N ILE A 20 -12.07 -8.61 2.68
CA ILE A 20 -12.16 -9.64 1.64
C ILE A 20 -13.53 -10.34 1.66
N GLY A 21 -14.18 -10.40 2.83
CA GLY A 21 -15.46 -11.06 3.03
C GLY A 21 -15.34 -12.55 3.36
N GLU A 22 -16.02 -13.37 2.57
CA GLU A 22 -16.43 -14.73 2.90
C GLU A 22 -15.32 -15.77 2.86
N ASP A 23 -14.18 -15.47 2.22
CA ASP A 23 -13.03 -16.38 2.13
C ASP A 23 -12.39 -16.68 3.50
N GLY A 24 -12.67 -15.85 4.50
CA GLY A 24 -12.30 -16.10 5.89
C GLY A 24 -10.84 -15.78 6.23
N PRO A 25 -10.43 -16.00 7.49
CA PRO A 25 -9.18 -15.48 8.05
C PRO A 25 -7.92 -16.07 7.42
N SER A 26 -8.00 -17.21 6.75
CA SER A 26 -6.86 -17.82 6.06
C SER A 26 -6.35 -16.99 4.87
N GLN A 27 -7.19 -16.12 4.30
CA GLN A 27 -6.84 -15.24 3.18
C GLN A 27 -6.68 -13.77 3.62
N MET A 28 -6.95 -13.44 4.88
CA MET A 28 -6.91 -12.05 5.37
C MET A 28 -5.48 -11.64 5.71
N GLY A 29 -4.89 -10.71 4.94
CA GLY A 29 -3.63 -10.08 5.31
C GLY A 29 -3.81 -9.13 6.50
N LEU A 30 -3.55 -9.60 7.73
CA LEU A 30 -3.75 -8.86 8.98
C LEU A 30 -2.44 -8.40 9.64
N GLU A 31 -1.35 -9.14 9.39
CA GLU A 31 -0.02 -8.91 9.95
C GLU A 31 0.98 -8.33 8.94
N ASP A 32 0.55 -8.11 7.69
CA ASP A 32 1.39 -7.72 6.57
C ASP A 32 2.12 -6.39 6.80
N ILE A 33 1.42 -5.39 7.37
CA ILE A 33 2.05 -4.12 7.75
C ILE A 33 3.13 -4.34 8.80
N ALA A 34 2.87 -5.16 9.83
CA ALA A 34 3.84 -5.43 10.88
C ALA A 34 5.06 -6.18 10.30
N LEU A 35 4.82 -7.20 9.48
CA LEU A 35 5.84 -7.98 8.79
C LEU A 35 6.76 -7.08 7.97
N PHE A 36 6.22 -6.33 7.00
CA PHE A 36 7.05 -5.52 6.13
C PHE A 36 7.75 -4.39 6.89
N ARG A 37 7.11 -3.72 7.85
CA ARG A 37 7.75 -2.67 8.65
C ARG A 37 8.94 -3.15 9.47
N THR A 38 9.01 -4.44 9.82
CA THR A 38 10.18 -4.99 10.54
C THR A 38 11.37 -5.28 9.62
N ILE A 39 11.18 -5.26 8.29
CA ILE A 39 12.26 -5.43 7.33
C ILE A 39 13.02 -4.10 7.20
N PRO A 40 14.34 -4.07 7.52
CA PRO A 40 15.12 -2.83 7.44
C PRO A 40 15.15 -2.25 6.02
N GLY A 41 14.96 -0.93 5.93
CA GLY A 41 14.98 -0.21 4.65
C GLY A 41 13.81 -0.52 3.72
N SER A 42 12.79 -1.23 4.20
CA SER A 42 11.57 -1.44 3.41
C SER A 42 10.68 -0.20 3.39
N ILE A 43 9.87 -0.08 2.34
CA ILE A 43 8.85 0.95 2.21
C ILE A 43 7.49 0.27 2.05
N VAL A 44 6.54 0.68 2.88
CA VAL A 44 5.17 0.16 2.88
C VAL A 44 4.24 1.23 2.34
N PHE A 45 3.68 0.98 1.17
CA PHE A 45 2.62 1.79 0.56
C PHE A 45 1.27 1.16 0.87
N TYR A 46 0.33 1.97 1.34
CA TYR A 46 -1.07 1.56 1.48
C TYR A 46 -1.96 2.59 0.76
N PRO A 47 -2.12 2.49 -0.58
CA PRO A 47 -2.95 3.39 -1.35
C PRO A 47 -4.44 3.25 -0.98
N SER A 48 -5.14 4.38 -0.92
CA SER A 48 -6.56 4.44 -0.55
C SER A 48 -7.52 4.37 -1.75
N ASP A 49 -7.04 4.69 -2.95
CA ASP A 49 -7.80 4.66 -4.19
C ASP A 49 -6.92 4.31 -5.41
N ALA A 50 -7.50 4.34 -6.61
CA ALA A 50 -6.82 3.99 -7.85
C ALA A 50 -5.65 4.94 -8.18
N VAL A 51 -5.82 6.25 -7.99
CA VAL A 51 -4.78 7.25 -8.29
C VAL A 51 -3.59 7.06 -7.33
N ALA A 52 -3.85 6.90 -6.04
CA ALA A 52 -2.81 6.63 -5.07
C ALA A 52 -2.09 5.30 -5.36
N ALA A 53 -2.80 4.28 -5.86
CA ALA A 53 -2.20 2.98 -6.22
C ALA A 53 -1.29 3.08 -7.45
N GLU A 54 -1.69 3.82 -8.48
CA GLU A 54 -0.86 4.12 -9.65
C GLU A 54 0.43 4.83 -9.21
N ARG A 55 0.30 5.89 -8.41
CA ARG A 55 1.44 6.67 -7.91
C ARG A 55 2.33 5.86 -6.98
N ALA A 56 1.76 5.02 -6.12
CA ALA A 56 2.53 4.09 -5.28
C ALA A 56 3.35 3.11 -6.13
N THR A 57 2.80 2.62 -7.24
CA THR A 57 3.50 1.74 -8.18
C THR A 57 4.67 2.45 -8.85
N GLU A 58 4.46 3.67 -9.35
CA GLU A 58 5.49 4.52 -9.94
C GLU A 58 6.62 4.82 -8.93
N LEU A 59 6.27 5.24 -7.72
CA LEU A 59 7.23 5.51 -6.64
C LEU A 59 8.01 4.26 -6.24
N ALA A 60 7.34 3.12 -6.10
CA ALA A 60 7.97 1.86 -5.76
C ALA A 60 8.98 1.42 -6.83
N ALA A 61 8.62 1.54 -8.12
CA ALA A 61 9.50 1.21 -9.25
C ALA A 61 10.78 2.05 -9.26
N ASN A 62 10.67 3.34 -8.94
CA ASN A 62 11.81 4.29 -8.93
C ASN A 62 12.60 4.30 -7.61
N THR A 63 12.17 3.56 -6.59
CA THR A 63 12.85 3.54 -5.28
C THR A 63 13.67 2.27 -5.11
N ARG A 64 14.91 2.39 -4.65
CA ARG A 64 15.76 1.21 -4.39
C ARG A 64 15.35 0.52 -3.08
N GLY A 65 15.39 -0.82 -3.08
CA GLY A 65 15.15 -1.64 -1.90
C GLY A 65 13.83 -2.40 -1.98
N ILE A 66 13.34 -2.87 -0.83
CA ILE A 66 12.10 -3.63 -0.74
C ILE A 66 10.93 -2.66 -0.64
N ALA A 67 10.00 -2.71 -1.60
CA ALA A 67 8.74 -1.97 -1.52
C ALA A 67 7.57 -2.96 -1.47
N PHE A 68 6.63 -2.71 -0.58
CA PHE A 68 5.38 -3.44 -0.47
C PHE A 68 4.21 -2.51 -0.75
N ILE A 69 3.34 -2.90 -1.68
CA ILE A 69 2.10 -2.18 -2.00
C ILE A 69 0.93 -3.02 -1.50
N ARG A 70 0.21 -2.49 -0.53
CA ARG A 70 -0.92 -3.11 0.14
C ARG A 70 -2.23 -2.73 -0.56
N THR A 71 -2.92 -3.69 -1.17
CA THR A 71 -4.15 -3.45 -1.97
C THR A 71 -5.36 -4.18 -1.40
N GLY A 72 -6.52 -3.49 -1.40
CA GLY A 72 -7.80 -4.05 -0.98
C GLY A 72 -8.48 -4.88 -2.07
N ARG A 73 -9.47 -5.69 -1.68
CA ARG A 73 -10.36 -6.39 -2.61
C ARG A 73 -11.55 -5.52 -3.06
N PRO A 74 -12.26 -4.81 -2.15
CA PRO A 74 -13.42 -4.01 -2.55
C PRO A 74 -13.03 -2.84 -3.45
N ALA A 75 -13.93 -2.46 -4.34
CA ALA A 75 -13.80 -1.21 -5.08
C ALA A 75 -13.96 -0.02 -4.12
N CYS A 76 -12.98 0.89 -4.13
CA CYS A 76 -13.02 2.14 -3.39
C CYS A 76 -13.33 3.31 -4.35
N PRO A 77 -14.01 4.37 -3.89
CA PRO A 77 -14.17 5.58 -4.68
C PRO A 77 -12.81 6.21 -4.99
N VAL A 78 -12.69 6.82 -6.17
CA VAL A 78 -11.54 7.67 -6.51
C VAL A 78 -11.74 9.02 -5.83
N ILE A 79 -10.82 9.39 -4.95
CA ILE A 79 -10.89 10.61 -4.14
C ILE A 79 -9.82 11.64 -4.53
N TYR A 80 -8.74 11.20 -5.16
CA TYR A 80 -7.69 12.09 -5.64
C TYR A 80 -7.84 12.39 -7.13
N SER A 81 -7.44 13.61 -7.53
CA SER A 81 -7.34 13.98 -8.94
C SER A 81 -6.11 13.33 -9.61
N ASN A 82 -6.13 13.16 -10.93
CA ASN A 82 -5.04 12.50 -11.65
C ASN A 82 -3.70 13.25 -11.60
N ASP A 83 -3.73 14.58 -11.42
CA ASP A 83 -2.57 15.45 -11.26
C ASP A 83 -2.06 15.52 -9.81
N GLU A 84 -2.72 14.82 -8.90
CA GLU A 84 -2.36 14.79 -7.49
C GLU A 84 -0.96 14.18 -7.29
N LYS A 85 -0.12 14.88 -6.52
CA LYS A 85 1.28 14.51 -6.29
C LYS A 85 1.45 13.70 -5.02
N PHE A 86 2.14 12.57 -5.10
CA PHE A 86 2.45 11.73 -3.95
C PHE A 86 3.96 11.64 -3.73
N GLU A 87 4.36 11.58 -2.47
CA GLU A 87 5.75 11.45 -2.06
C GLU A 87 5.86 10.43 -0.93
N ILE A 88 6.96 9.69 -0.91
CA ILE A 88 7.23 8.69 0.12
C ILE A 88 7.33 9.37 1.49
N GLY A 89 6.67 8.78 2.50
CA GLY A 89 6.69 9.28 3.87
C GLY A 89 5.77 10.48 4.13
N LYS A 90 5.01 10.95 3.14
CA LYS A 90 4.02 12.02 3.31
C LYS A 90 2.59 11.46 3.28
N GLY A 91 1.88 11.60 4.40
CA GLY A 91 0.44 11.33 4.48
C GLY A 91 -0.39 12.51 3.96
N LYS A 92 -1.65 12.25 3.63
CA LYS A 92 -2.61 13.27 3.21
C LYS A 92 -3.82 13.30 4.12
N VAL A 93 -4.30 14.51 4.37
CA VAL A 93 -5.55 14.74 5.12
C VAL A 93 -6.63 15.00 4.10
N ASP A 94 -7.44 13.99 3.83
CA ASP A 94 -8.68 14.16 3.07
C ASP A 94 -9.78 14.67 4.01
N LYS A 95 -10.51 15.71 3.58
CA LYS A 95 -11.58 16.35 4.36
C LYS A 95 -12.98 16.02 3.83
N SER A 96 -13.09 15.12 2.86
CA SER A 96 -14.32 14.83 2.13
C SER A 96 -15.44 14.24 3.00
N TYR A 97 -15.12 13.75 4.20
CA TYR A 97 -16.06 13.14 5.15
C TYR A 97 -16.34 13.98 6.42
N LEU A 98 -15.94 15.25 6.47
CA LEU A 98 -16.29 16.15 7.57
C LEU A 98 -17.71 16.72 7.38
N TYR A 99 -18.72 15.87 7.50
CA TYR A 99 -20.09 16.27 7.84
C TYR A 99 -20.49 15.54 9.13
N PHE A 100 -20.28 16.22 10.26
CA PHE A 100 -20.93 15.96 11.54
C PHE A 100 -21.62 17.25 11.98
#